data_AF-A0A7V9RJ45-F1
#
_entry.id   AF-A0A7V9RJ45-F1
#
_cell.length_a   1.000
_cell.length_b   1.000
_cell.length_c   1.000
_cell.angle_alpha   90.00
_cell.angle_beta   90.00
_cell.angle_gamma   90.00
#
_symmetry.space_group_name_H-M   'P 1'
#
loop_
_entity.id
_entity.type
_entity.pdbx_description
1 polymer ?
#
loop_
_entity_poly.entity_id
_entity_poly.type
_entity_poly.pdbx_seq_one_letter_code
_entity_poly.pdbx_strand_id
1 'polypeptide(L)'
;MKDTAEDAGRKLRWTVREAARDAEERVLWRGTDAARATGERALKGMEPLQRLIQTKLAWPVADAWRDGGTTVKAGLATAAVAAVAATSAGGAALAGDAGSAPVTHAKVEQVHTPTVTANVPTALNGVNPDFTADKGAGTTVAAQVADPAQAPAAPKAAPVMAPEPGAPPDRVAKAFAEAFVRYEVGKTDEATAAVFSAVAEKPLARTLEQDPPRLPSGAEVPEAEVLNVVLAEPDGKQVEASVSLSRMEAASELRLTLQEFPDGWQVVEVRG
;
A
#
# COMPACT_ATOMS: atom_id res chain seq x y z
N MET A 1 -5.47 32.24 -49.83
CA MET A 1 -6.88 31.80 -49.67
C MET A 1 -7.05 30.30 -49.41
N LYS A 2 -6.05 29.43 -49.65
CA LYS A 2 -6.13 28.00 -49.28
C LYS A 2 -5.92 27.74 -47.78
N ASP A 3 -5.15 28.58 -47.09
CA ASP A 3 -4.76 28.32 -45.69
C ASP A 3 -5.91 28.43 -44.67
N THR A 4 -6.97 29.18 -45.00
CA THR A 4 -8.12 29.39 -44.12
C THR A 4 -9.04 28.16 -43.99
N ALA A 5 -9.04 27.26 -44.98
CA ALA A 5 -9.91 26.07 -44.95
C ALA A 5 -9.31 24.94 -44.09
N GLU A 6 -7.98 24.79 -44.10
CA GLU A 6 -7.30 23.77 -43.30
C GLU A 6 -7.32 24.10 -41.81
N ASP A 7 -7.27 25.39 -41.47
CA ASP A 7 -7.24 25.84 -40.07
C ASP A 7 -8.60 25.69 -39.37
N ALA A 8 -9.70 25.88 -40.12
CA ALA A 8 -11.05 25.59 -39.64
C ALA A 8 -11.25 24.09 -39.36
N GLY A 9 -10.68 23.22 -40.20
CA GLY A 9 -10.74 21.77 -40.02
C GLY A 9 -9.99 21.26 -38.79
N ARG A 10 -8.85 21.87 -38.44
CA ARG A 10 -8.08 21.51 -37.24
C ARG A 10 -8.79 21.90 -35.94
N LYS A 11 -9.41 23.09 -35.90
CA LYS A 11 -10.18 23.53 -34.72
C LYS A 11 -11.39 22.64 -34.44
N LEU A 12 -12.12 22.21 -35.47
CA LEU A 12 -13.26 21.31 -35.31
C LEU A 12 -12.88 19.90 -34.85
N ARG A 13 -11.73 19.36 -35.27
CA ARG A 13 -11.28 18.04 -34.80
C ARG A 13 -10.81 18.06 -33.34
N TRP A 14 -10.26 19.18 -32.89
CA TRP A 14 -9.80 19.33 -31.52
C TRP A 14 -10.96 19.40 -30.53
N THR A 15 -12.01 20.18 -30.83
CA THR A 15 -13.19 20.32 -29.95
C THR A 15 -14.02 19.03 -29.83
N VAL A 16 -14.14 18.25 -30.91
CA VAL A 16 -14.88 16.96 -30.86
C VAL A 16 -14.13 15.93 -29.99
N ARG A 17 -12.80 15.92 -30.03
CA ARG A 17 -11.99 15.01 -29.21
C ARG A 17 -12.06 15.37 -27.72
N GLU A 18 -12.09 16.66 -27.38
CA GLU A 18 -12.24 17.10 -25.99
C GLU A 18 -13.64 16.82 -25.45
N ALA A 19 -14.69 17.06 -26.25
CA ALA A 19 -16.06 16.76 -25.85
C ALA A 19 -16.29 15.25 -25.63
N ALA A 20 -15.64 14.39 -26.43
CA ALA A 20 -15.70 12.94 -26.23
C ALA A 20 -15.00 12.49 -24.94
N ARG A 21 -13.85 13.08 -24.61
CA ARG A 21 -13.10 12.76 -23.39
C ARG A 21 -13.82 13.20 -22.12
N ASP A 22 -14.44 14.37 -22.14
CA ASP A 22 -15.18 14.92 -20.99
C ASP A 22 -16.49 14.13 -20.73
N ALA A 23 -17.09 13.54 -21.78
CA ALA A 23 -18.21 12.62 -21.64
C ALA A 23 -17.80 11.25 -21.08
N GLU A 24 -16.65 10.70 -21.51
CA GLU A 24 -16.12 9.45 -20.97
C GLU A 24 -15.72 9.59 -19.51
N GLU A 25 -15.04 10.68 -19.13
CA GLU A 25 -14.65 10.93 -17.74
C GLU A 25 -15.90 11.05 -16.84
N ARG A 26 -16.96 11.78 -17.24
CA ARG A 26 -18.18 11.87 -16.42
C ARG A 26 -18.92 10.55 -16.24
N VAL A 27 -18.94 9.69 -17.26
CA VAL A 27 -19.63 8.39 -17.18
C VAL A 27 -18.83 7.40 -16.34
N LEU A 28 -17.50 7.39 -16.46
CA LEU A 28 -16.64 6.52 -15.65
C LEU A 28 -16.67 6.88 -14.17
N TRP A 29 -16.57 8.17 -13.82
CA TRP A 29 -16.56 8.59 -12.42
C TRP A 29 -17.93 8.42 -11.75
N ARG A 30 -19.03 8.78 -12.42
CA ARG A 30 -20.39 8.60 -11.85
C ARG A 30 -20.79 7.13 -11.70
N GLY A 31 -20.36 6.26 -12.61
CA GLY A 31 -20.58 4.82 -12.50
C GLY A 31 -19.82 4.20 -11.33
N THR A 32 -18.59 4.65 -11.11
CA THR A 32 -17.72 4.15 -10.03
C THR A 32 -18.19 4.60 -8.64
N ASP A 33 -18.69 5.83 -8.52
CA ASP A 33 -19.22 6.34 -7.26
C ASP A 33 -20.56 5.67 -6.87
N ALA A 34 -21.43 5.40 -7.85
CA ALA A 34 -22.66 4.66 -7.61
C ALA A 34 -22.39 3.20 -7.23
N ALA A 35 -21.38 2.56 -7.83
CA ALA A 35 -20.94 1.22 -7.46
C ALA A 35 -20.33 1.18 -6.05
N ARG A 36 -19.51 2.18 -5.69
CA ARG A 36 -18.94 2.31 -4.32
C ARG A 36 -20.02 2.52 -3.27
N ALA A 37 -20.96 3.44 -3.49
CA ALA A 37 -22.04 3.71 -2.54
C ALA A 37 -22.96 2.49 -2.32
N THR A 38 -23.13 1.65 -3.35
CA THR A 38 -23.91 0.42 -3.26
C THR A 38 -23.12 -0.70 -2.57
N GLY A 39 -21.82 -0.82 -2.85
CA GLY A 39 -20.91 -1.77 -2.21
C GLY A 39 -20.73 -1.51 -0.71
N GLU A 40 -20.58 -0.26 -0.28
CA GLU A 40 -20.42 0.08 1.13
C GLU A 40 -21.65 -0.26 1.99
N ARG A 41 -22.87 -0.14 1.43
CA ARG A 41 -24.10 -0.55 2.14
C ARG A 41 -24.21 -2.07 2.25
N ALA A 42 -23.80 -2.81 1.22
CA ALA A 42 -23.78 -4.27 1.26
C ALA A 42 -22.75 -4.79 2.28
N LEU A 43 -21.58 -4.16 2.34
CA LEU A 43 -20.51 -4.54 3.26
C LEU A 43 -20.85 -4.22 4.73
N LYS A 44 -21.47 -3.06 5.02
CA LYS A 44 -21.94 -2.74 6.38
C LYS A 44 -22.95 -3.74 6.93
N GLY A 45 -23.80 -4.33 6.08
CA GLY A 45 -24.72 -5.40 6.48
C GLY A 45 -24.03 -6.74 6.78
N MET A 46 -22.81 -6.94 6.28
CA MET A 46 -22.05 -8.18 6.42
C MET A 46 -20.98 -8.14 7.51
N GLU A 47 -20.73 -6.99 8.16
CA GLU A 47 -19.77 -6.86 9.27
C GLU A 47 -19.90 -7.93 10.37
N PRO A 48 -21.10 -8.29 10.88
CA PRO A 48 -21.20 -9.35 11.89
C PRO A 48 -20.83 -10.73 11.33
N LEU A 49 -21.13 -10.99 10.06
CA LEU A 49 -20.83 -12.25 9.38
C LEU A 49 -19.34 -12.34 9.02
N GLN A 50 -18.71 -11.23 8.64
CA GLN A 50 -17.28 -11.12 8.38
C GLN A 50 -16.47 -11.29 9.67
N ARG A 51 -16.90 -10.69 10.79
CA ARG A 51 -16.31 -10.96 12.11
C ARG A 51 -16.43 -12.42 12.50
N LEU A 52 -17.56 -13.06 12.22
CA LEU A 52 -17.78 -14.48 12.53
C LEU A 52 -16.91 -15.39 11.66
N ILE A 53 -16.76 -15.11 10.36
CA ILE A 53 -15.85 -15.83 9.47
C ILE A 53 -14.39 -15.62 9.90
N GLN A 54 -13.98 -14.39 10.21
CA GLN A 54 -12.61 -14.13 10.65
C GLN A 54 -12.31 -14.82 12.00
N THR A 55 -13.17 -14.66 13.01
CA THR A 55 -12.93 -15.24 14.34
C THR A 55 -13.09 -16.76 14.39
N LYS A 56 -13.99 -17.36 13.61
CA LYS A 56 -14.28 -18.80 13.70
C LYS A 56 -13.68 -19.66 12.60
N LEU A 57 -13.37 -19.09 11.44
CA LEU A 57 -12.83 -19.86 10.30
C LEU A 57 -11.38 -19.47 9.98
N ALA A 58 -11.06 -18.17 9.91
CA ALA A 58 -9.74 -17.76 9.47
C ALA A 58 -8.64 -18.11 10.48
N TRP A 59 -8.86 -17.85 11.78
CA TRP A 59 -7.85 -18.11 12.82
C TRP A 59 -7.56 -19.61 13.04
N PRO A 60 -8.55 -20.51 13.17
CA PRO A 60 -8.24 -21.93 13.35
C PRO A 60 -7.57 -22.56 12.13
N VAL A 61 -7.87 -22.08 10.92
CA VAL A 61 -7.21 -22.54 9.69
C VAL A 61 -5.78 -22.02 9.62
N ALA A 62 -5.54 -20.76 9.99
CA ALA A 62 -4.19 -20.20 10.05
C ALA A 62 -3.32 -20.91 11.11
N ASP A 63 -3.88 -21.20 12.29
CA ASP A 63 -3.18 -21.92 13.36
C ASP A 63 -2.91 -23.39 12.95
N ALA A 64 -3.89 -24.08 12.36
CA ALA A 64 -3.68 -25.43 11.83
C ALA A 64 -2.66 -25.48 10.68
N TRP A 65 -2.56 -24.41 9.90
CA TRP A 65 -1.56 -24.30 8.83
C TRP A 65 -0.15 -23.98 9.36
N ARG A 66 -0.06 -23.33 10.53
CA ARG A 66 1.19 -23.05 11.23
C ARG A 66 1.76 -24.29 11.91
N ASP A 67 0.89 -25.08 12.54
CA ASP A 67 1.27 -26.27 13.31
C ASP A 67 1.30 -27.56 12.48
N GLY A 68 0.70 -27.55 11.29
CA GLY A 68 0.61 -28.73 10.42
C GLY A 68 1.90 -29.02 9.64
N GLY A 69 2.36 -30.28 9.71
CA GLY A 69 3.39 -30.81 8.80
C GLY A 69 2.97 -30.73 7.31
N THR A 70 3.94 -30.86 6.40
CA THR A 70 3.77 -30.64 4.94
C THR A 70 2.58 -31.37 4.31
N THR A 71 2.16 -32.52 4.85
CA THR A 71 1.02 -33.31 4.39
C THR A 71 -0.34 -32.66 4.69
N VAL A 72 -0.47 -31.93 5.82
CA VAL A 72 -1.71 -31.22 6.20
C VAL A 72 -1.89 -29.96 5.34
N LYS A 73 -0.78 -29.32 4.97
CA LYS A 73 -0.77 -28.12 4.11
C LYS A 73 -1.31 -28.40 2.70
N ALA A 74 -1.02 -29.59 2.15
CA ALA A 74 -1.49 -29.99 0.83
C ALA A 74 -3.01 -30.24 0.81
N GLY A 75 -3.57 -30.87 1.84
CA GLY A 75 -5.01 -31.17 1.92
C GLY A 75 -5.90 -29.92 2.08
N LEU A 76 -5.42 -28.91 2.81
CA LEU A 76 -6.16 -27.65 3.01
C LEU A 76 -6.23 -26.78 1.73
N ALA A 77 -5.17 -26.78 0.91
CA ALA A 77 -5.16 -26.05 -0.35
C ALA A 77 -6.21 -26.59 -1.34
N THR A 78 -6.48 -27.90 -1.34
CA THR A 78 -7.50 -28.51 -2.22
C THR A 78 -8.92 -28.17 -1.77
N ALA A 79 -9.16 -28.07 -0.46
CA ALA A 79 -10.47 -27.74 0.10
C ALA A 79 -10.87 -26.27 -0.14
N ALA A 80 -9.91 -25.33 -0.08
CA ALA A 80 -10.18 -23.91 -0.33
C ALA A 80 -10.62 -23.62 -1.78
N VAL A 81 -10.01 -24.29 -2.75
CA VAL A 81 -10.38 -24.15 -4.17
C VAL A 81 -11.79 -24.72 -4.45
N ALA A 82 -12.17 -25.80 -3.78
CA ALA A 82 -13.52 -26.37 -3.90
C ALA A 82 -14.61 -25.44 -3.32
N ALA A 83 -14.33 -24.74 -2.22
CA ALA A 83 -15.29 -23.81 -1.62
C ALA A 83 -15.56 -22.57 -2.50
N VAL A 84 -14.52 -22.03 -3.15
CA VAL A 84 -14.66 -20.89 -4.07
C VAL A 84 -15.44 -21.27 -5.34
N ALA A 85 -15.23 -22.49 -5.85
CA ALA A 85 -15.99 -23.01 -6.99
C ALA A 85 -17.48 -23.27 -6.67
N ALA A 86 -17.82 -23.58 -5.42
CA ALA A 86 -19.21 -23.77 -5.01
C ALA A 86 -19.98 -22.43 -4.89
N THR A 87 -19.32 -21.33 -4.54
CA THR A 87 -19.95 -20.01 -4.40
C THR A 87 -20.26 -19.31 -5.72
N SER A 88 -19.56 -19.61 -6.82
CA SER A 88 -19.86 -19.03 -8.14
C SER A 88 -21.04 -19.69 -8.85
N ALA A 89 -21.42 -20.91 -8.46
CA ALA A 89 -22.59 -21.62 -9.00
C ALA A 89 -23.90 -21.35 -8.22
N GLY A 90 -23.83 -20.81 -7.00
CA GLY A 90 -24.99 -20.61 -6.11
C GLY A 90 -25.71 -19.26 -6.23
N GLY A 91 -25.28 -18.37 -7.13
CA GLY A 91 -25.77 -16.98 -7.20
C GLY A 91 -27.12 -16.77 -7.90
N ALA A 92 -27.79 -17.81 -8.39
CA ALA A 92 -28.99 -17.68 -9.23
C ALA A 92 -30.23 -18.45 -8.72
N ALA A 93 -30.35 -18.69 -7.42
CA ALA A 93 -31.45 -19.46 -6.85
C ALA A 93 -32.15 -18.78 -5.67
N LEU A 94 -32.68 -17.56 -5.88
CA LEU A 94 -33.71 -16.97 -5.03
C LEU A 94 -34.74 -16.19 -5.86
N ALA A 95 -35.46 -16.89 -6.74
CA ALA A 95 -36.77 -16.49 -7.24
C ALA A 95 -37.50 -17.76 -7.69
N GLY A 96 -38.50 -18.21 -6.93
CA GLY A 96 -39.30 -19.37 -7.28
C GLY A 96 -40.40 -19.00 -8.28
N ASP A 97 -40.65 -19.85 -9.27
CA ASP A 97 -41.98 -20.38 -9.58
C ASP A 97 -41.88 -21.65 -10.44
N ALA A 98 -42.93 -22.48 -10.39
CA ALA A 98 -42.99 -23.87 -10.79
C ALA A 98 -42.83 -24.17 -12.30
N GLY A 99 -42.17 -25.29 -12.62
CA GLY A 99 -42.21 -25.87 -13.97
C GLY A 99 -41.13 -26.93 -14.21
N SER A 100 -41.44 -28.19 -13.94
CA SER A 100 -40.56 -29.34 -14.21
C SER A 100 -40.26 -29.49 -15.70
N ALA A 101 -38.98 -29.48 -16.06
CA ALA A 101 -38.46 -30.04 -17.31
C ALA A 101 -37.09 -30.71 -17.06
N PRO A 102 -36.77 -31.83 -17.72
CA PRO A 102 -35.50 -32.52 -17.53
C PRO A 102 -34.36 -31.75 -18.21
N VAL A 103 -33.37 -31.33 -17.43
CA VAL A 103 -32.16 -30.67 -17.94
C VAL A 103 -31.16 -31.74 -18.39
N THR A 104 -30.83 -31.72 -19.68
CA THR A 104 -29.75 -32.48 -20.30
C THR A 104 -28.39 -31.98 -19.82
N HIS A 105 -27.53 -32.89 -19.38
CA HIS A 105 -26.15 -32.58 -19.00
C HIS A 105 -25.34 -32.14 -20.24
N ALA A 106 -24.99 -30.85 -20.31
CA ALA A 106 -24.04 -30.34 -21.27
C ALA A 106 -22.60 -30.75 -20.87
N LYS A 107 -21.87 -31.32 -21.82
CA LYS A 107 -20.47 -31.72 -21.72
C LYS A 107 -19.60 -30.46 -21.57
N VAL A 108 -18.90 -30.34 -20.44
CA VAL A 108 -17.91 -29.28 -20.21
C VAL A 108 -16.67 -29.58 -21.05
N GLU A 109 -16.41 -28.75 -22.06
CA GLU A 109 -15.15 -28.75 -22.80
C GLU A 109 -14.02 -28.22 -21.91
N GLN A 110 -12.91 -28.94 -21.90
CA GLN A 110 -11.65 -28.56 -21.26
C GLN A 110 -11.12 -27.27 -21.91
N VAL A 111 -11.07 -26.19 -21.12
CA VAL A 111 -10.39 -24.95 -21.51
C VAL A 111 -8.88 -25.17 -21.38
N HIS A 112 -8.19 -25.20 -22.53
CA HIS A 112 -6.74 -25.19 -22.58
C HIS A 112 -6.20 -23.81 -22.14
N THR A 113 -5.33 -23.80 -21.13
CA THR A 113 -4.56 -22.63 -20.73
C THR A 113 -3.53 -22.25 -21.79
N PRO A 114 -3.44 -20.99 -22.25
CA PRO A 114 -2.37 -20.56 -23.13
C PRO A 114 -1.05 -20.44 -22.35
N THR A 115 -0.02 -21.10 -22.86
CA THR A 115 1.38 -20.91 -22.46
C THR A 115 1.81 -19.49 -22.83
N VAL A 116 2.05 -18.63 -21.84
CA VAL A 116 2.64 -17.31 -22.04
C VAL A 116 4.16 -17.48 -22.15
N THR A 117 4.68 -17.39 -23.37
CA THR A 117 6.12 -17.28 -23.62
C THR A 117 6.55 -15.86 -23.23
N ALA A 118 7.29 -15.74 -22.13
CA ALA A 118 7.90 -14.48 -21.71
C ALA A 118 8.99 -14.08 -22.71
N ASN A 119 8.68 -13.09 -23.54
CA ASN A 119 9.65 -12.41 -24.38
C ASN A 119 10.29 -11.31 -23.53
N VAL A 120 11.54 -11.53 -23.09
CA VAL A 120 12.30 -10.56 -22.29
C VAL A 120 12.97 -9.58 -23.26
N PRO A 121 12.57 -8.29 -23.30
CA PRO A 121 13.32 -7.31 -24.07
C PRO A 121 14.66 -7.01 -23.40
N THR A 122 15.67 -7.14 -24.23
CA THR A 122 17.08 -6.73 -24.18
C THR A 122 17.39 -5.50 -23.31
N ALA A 123 18.40 -5.71 -22.46
CA ALA A 123 19.28 -4.76 -21.77
C ALA A 123 19.10 -3.25 -22.06
N LEU A 124 18.82 -2.49 -21.00
CA LEU A 124 19.10 -1.06 -20.92
C LEU A 124 20.62 -0.85 -20.99
N ASN A 125 21.08 -0.14 -22.03
CA ASN A 125 22.44 0.37 -22.14
C ASN A 125 22.70 1.37 -21.01
N GLY A 126 23.28 0.89 -19.91
CA GLY A 126 23.82 1.72 -18.85
C GLY A 126 25.01 2.51 -19.39
N VAL A 127 24.86 3.83 -19.44
CA VAL A 127 25.97 4.76 -19.66
C VAL A 127 26.84 4.70 -18.41
N ASN A 128 28.01 4.07 -18.53
CA ASN A 128 28.98 3.99 -17.45
C ASN A 128 29.62 5.38 -17.29
N PRO A 129 29.46 6.09 -16.17
CA PRO A 129 30.18 7.35 -15.96
C PRO A 129 31.68 7.05 -15.87
N ASP A 130 32.44 7.63 -16.79
CA ASP A 130 33.90 7.61 -16.77
C ASP A 130 34.40 8.54 -15.66
N PHE A 131 34.83 7.97 -14.53
CA PHE A 131 35.51 8.70 -13.47
C PHE A 131 37.02 8.65 -13.70
N THR A 132 37.48 9.29 -14.77
CA THR A 132 38.90 9.66 -14.91
C THR A 132 39.20 10.81 -13.96
N ALA A 133 39.46 10.45 -12.70
CA ALA A 133 39.98 11.36 -11.70
C ALA A 133 41.38 11.84 -12.10
N ASP A 134 41.53 13.16 -12.19
CA ASP A 134 42.80 13.87 -12.28
C ASP A 134 43.79 13.34 -11.24
N LYS A 135 44.94 12.87 -11.73
CA LYS A 135 46.12 12.53 -10.93
C LYS A 135 46.74 13.82 -10.37
N GLY A 136 46.16 14.33 -9.28
CA GLY A 136 46.74 15.36 -8.44
C GLY A 136 47.56 14.74 -7.30
N ALA A 137 48.87 14.94 -7.36
CA ALA A 137 49.91 14.88 -6.32
C ALA A 137 49.57 14.22 -4.96
N GLY A 138 50.33 13.18 -4.65
CA GLY A 138 50.23 12.40 -3.42
C GLY A 138 50.49 13.18 -2.14
N THR A 139 49.66 12.88 -1.14
CA THR A 139 49.98 13.02 0.27
C THR A 139 49.89 11.62 0.88
N THR A 140 51.04 11.08 1.27
CA THR A 140 51.16 9.83 2.03
C THR A 140 50.53 10.02 3.41
N VAL A 141 49.28 9.60 3.57
CA VAL A 141 48.66 9.43 4.89
C VAL A 141 49.02 8.02 5.38
N ALA A 142 49.77 7.97 6.47
CA ALA A 142 50.14 6.73 7.13
C ALA A 142 48.87 5.95 7.52
N ALA A 143 48.77 4.71 7.03
CA ALA A 143 47.73 3.77 7.40
C ALA A 143 47.91 3.41 8.87
N GLN A 144 47.13 4.07 9.73
CA GLN A 144 46.93 3.66 11.10
C GLN A 144 46.03 2.42 11.06
N VAL A 145 46.64 1.24 11.20
CA VAL A 145 45.95 -0.05 11.32
C VAL A 145 45.17 0.00 12.63
N ALA A 146 43.89 0.36 12.55
CA ALA A 146 42.97 0.33 13.65
C ALA A 146 42.52 -1.11 13.90
N ASP A 147 42.59 -1.49 15.17
CA ASP A 147 42.16 -2.75 15.76
C ASP A 147 40.71 -3.12 15.33
N PRO A 148 40.44 -4.32 14.78
CA PRO A 148 39.10 -4.73 14.30
C PRO A 148 38.06 -5.00 15.42
N ALA A 149 38.36 -4.66 16.67
CA ALA A 149 37.54 -5.05 17.83
C ALA A 149 36.47 -4.02 18.28
N GLN A 150 36.30 -2.89 17.60
CA GLN A 150 35.33 -1.87 18.02
C GLN A 150 34.57 -1.32 16.81
N ALA A 151 33.54 -2.06 16.38
CA ALA A 151 32.49 -1.47 15.56
C ALA A 151 31.94 -0.24 16.31
N PRO A 152 31.96 0.96 15.71
CA PRO A 152 31.44 2.14 16.37
C PRO A 152 29.98 1.90 16.74
N ALA A 153 29.66 2.03 18.03
CA ALA A 153 28.29 1.93 18.50
C ALA A 153 27.43 2.93 17.71
N ALA A 154 26.36 2.43 17.09
CA ALA A 154 25.46 3.25 16.32
C ALA A 154 25.04 4.47 17.15
N PRO A 155 25.06 5.69 16.57
CA PRO A 155 24.69 6.90 17.29
C PRO A 155 23.29 6.71 17.89
N LYS A 156 23.18 6.96 19.21
CA LYS A 156 21.93 6.89 19.94
C LYS A 156 20.93 7.84 19.27
N ALA A 157 19.89 7.28 18.64
CA ALA A 157 18.86 8.07 17.97
C ALA A 157 18.28 9.12 18.94
N ALA A 158 18.13 10.35 18.45
CA ALA A 158 17.52 11.42 19.22
C ALA A 158 16.07 11.04 19.59
N PRO A 159 15.56 11.50 20.75
CA PRO A 159 14.16 11.29 21.09
C PRO A 159 13.27 11.96 20.03
N VAL A 160 12.33 11.20 19.47
CA VAL A 160 11.28 11.73 18.57
C VAL A 160 10.38 12.61 19.43
N MET A 161 10.24 13.88 19.04
CA MET A 161 9.42 14.86 19.75
C MET A 161 8.13 15.10 18.95
N ALA A 162 7.02 15.26 19.66
CA ALA A 162 5.78 15.69 19.05
C ALA A 162 5.97 17.10 18.44
N PRO A 163 5.45 17.37 17.24
CA PRO A 163 5.50 18.69 16.66
C PRO A 163 4.60 19.66 17.43
N GLU A 164 4.93 20.94 17.37
CA GLU A 164 4.09 22.01 17.95
C GLU A 164 2.68 22.00 17.31
N PRO A 165 1.62 22.34 18.07
CA PRO A 165 0.28 22.50 17.53
C PRO A 165 0.25 23.45 16.32
N GLY A 166 -0.52 23.10 15.28
CA GLY A 166 -0.57 23.87 14.04
C GLY A 166 0.68 23.76 13.15
N ALA A 167 1.54 22.76 13.38
CA ALA A 167 2.67 22.48 12.48
C ALA A 167 2.21 22.25 11.02
N PRO A 168 3.04 22.62 10.03
CA PRO A 168 2.76 22.37 8.63
C PRO A 168 2.74 20.86 8.30
N PRO A 169 2.06 20.45 7.23
CA PRO A 169 1.80 19.04 6.93
C PRO A 169 3.07 18.20 6.71
N ASP A 170 4.17 18.79 6.21
CA ASP A 170 5.45 18.11 6.04
C ASP A 170 6.07 17.71 7.39
N ARG A 171 5.99 18.59 8.41
CA ARG A 171 6.47 18.29 9.76
C ARG A 171 5.60 17.25 10.46
N VAL A 172 4.28 17.32 10.28
CA VAL A 172 3.33 16.33 10.80
C VAL A 172 3.61 14.95 10.19
N ALA A 173 3.76 14.87 8.87
CA ALA A 173 4.09 13.64 8.15
C ALA A 173 5.44 13.06 8.60
N LYS A 174 6.47 13.91 8.73
CA LYS A 174 7.80 13.48 9.21
C LYS A 174 7.74 12.93 10.63
N ALA A 175 7.13 13.66 11.57
CA ALA A 175 7.02 13.22 12.96
C ALA A 175 6.21 11.92 13.08
N PHE A 176 5.12 11.80 12.31
CA PHE A 176 4.36 10.54 12.23
C PHE A 176 5.23 9.39 11.74
N ALA A 177 5.97 9.59 10.64
CA ALA A 177 6.83 8.55 10.07
C ALA A 177 7.97 8.13 11.01
N GLU A 178 8.62 9.07 11.70
CA GLU A 178 9.65 8.79 12.71
C GLU A 178 9.10 7.98 13.89
N ALA A 179 7.87 8.28 14.34
CA ALA A 179 7.19 7.45 15.34
C ALA A 179 6.78 6.08 14.78
N PHE A 180 6.35 6.02 13.51
CA PHE A 180 5.94 4.80 12.84
C PHE A 180 7.09 3.80 12.67
N VAL A 181 8.29 4.25 12.26
CA VAL A 181 9.45 3.34 12.13
C VAL A 181 9.88 2.75 13.47
N ARG A 182 9.74 3.49 14.57
CA ARG A 182 9.95 2.99 15.94
C ARG A 182 8.87 2.00 16.34
N TYR A 183 7.63 2.34 16.05
CA TYR A 183 6.48 1.47 16.26
C TYR A 183 6.69 0.12 15.57
N GLU A 184 7.08 0.10 14.29
CA GLU A 184 7.31 -1.13 13.50
C GLU A 184 8.32 -2.09 14.13
N VAL A 185 9.31 -1.58 14.87
CA VAL A 185 10.31 -2.40 15.60
C VAL A 185 9.90 -2.69 17.04
N GLY A 186 8.64 -2.46 17.39
CA GLY A 186 8.04 -2.74 18.70
C GLY A 186 8.34 -1.70 19.78
N LYS A 187 8.87 -0.52 19.43
CA LYS A 187 9.12 0.56 20.40
C LYS A 187 7.85 1.39 20.63
N THR A 188 6.93 0.84 21.42
CA THR A 188 5.65 1.46 21.81
C THR A 188 5.72 2.25 23.13
N ASP A 189 6.85 2.92 23.38
CA ASP A 189 7.03 3.73 24.58
C ASP A 189 6.13 4.99 24.59
N GLU A 190 6.06 5.65 25.76
CA GLU A 190 5.23 6.84 25.98
C GLU A 190 5.55 7.98 25.00
N ALA A 191 6.81 8.11 24.57
CA ALA A 191 7.18 9.13 23.60
C ALA A 191 6.60 8.84 22.21
N THR A 192 6.68 7.59 21.74
CA THR A 192 6.04 7.15 20.49
C THR A 192 4.52 7.36 20.56
N ALA A 193 3.89 6.96 21.66
CA ALA A 193 2.44 7.11 21.86
C ALA A 193 1.98 8.58 21.91
N ALA A 194 2.78 9.45 22.54
CA ALA A 194 2.52 10.88 22.61
C ALA A 194 2.58 11.54 21.23
N VAL A 195 3.54 11.14 20.39
CA VAL A 195 3.63 11.62 19.00
C VAL A 195 2.36 11.22 18.24
N PHE A 196 1.98 9.94 18.24
CA PHE A 196 0.76 9.50 17.55
C PHE A 196 -0.50 10.24 18.03
N SER A 197 -0.61 10.48 19.33
CA SER A 197 -1.75 11.22 19.89
C SER A 197 -1.79 12.69 19.44
N ALA A 198 -0.64 13.28 19.14
CA ALA A 198 -0.53 14.66 18.67
C ALA A 198 -0.75 14.80 17.15
N VAL A 199 -0.25 13.85 16.36
CA VAL A 199 -0.20 13.98 14.89
C VAL A 199 -1.21 13.13 14.13
N ALA A 200 -1.82 12.12 14.75
CA ALA A 200 -2.81 11.27 14.11
C ALA A 200 -4.22 11.58 14.63
N GLU A 201 -5.22 11.35 13.78
CA GLU A 201 -6.61 11.41 14.21
C GLU A 201 -6.86 10.40 15.33
N LYS A 202 -7.69 10.75 16.32
CA LYS A 202 -7.94 9.92 17.52
C LYS A 202 -8.26 8.45 17.19
N PRO A 203 -9.11 8.11 16.19
CA PRO A 203 -9.36 6.72 15.85
C PRO A 203 -8.10 5.98 15.37
N LEU A 204 -7.26 6.64 14.58
CA LEU A 204 -6.00 6.07 14.07
C LEU A 204 -4.98 5.90 15.19
N ALA A 205 -4.76 6.93 16.02
CA ALA A 205 -3.86 6.88 17.16
C ALA A 205 -4.22 5.71 18.10
N ARG A 206 -5.51 5.55 18.40
CA ARG A 206 -6.03 4.45 19.22
C ARG A 206 -5.81 3.08 18.57
N THR A 207 -5.96 2.99 17.25
CA THR A 207 -5.74 1.73 16.51
C THR A 207 -4.27 1.31 16.60
N LEU A 208 -3.34 2.25 16.41
CA LEU A 208 -1.89 2.00 16.55
C LEU A 208 -1.53 1.58 17.98
N GLU A 209 -2.14 2.18 19.00
CA GLU A 209 -1.90 1.78 20.39
C GLU A 209 -2.42 0.36 20.69
N GLN A 210 -3.56 -0.01 20.12
CA GLN A 210 -4.24 -1.28 20.44
C GLN A 210 -3.74 -2.48 19.63
N ASP A 211 -3.16 -2.29 18.45
CA ASP A 211 -2.72 -3.36 17.56
C ASP A 211 -1.22 -3.28 17.21
N PRO A 212 -0.33 -3.40 18.21
CA PRO A 212 1.12 -3.28 18.01
C PRO A 212 1.65 -4.31 16.99
N PRO A 213 2.75 -4.00 16.29
CA PRO A 213 3.22 -4.86 15.22
C PRO A 213 3.72 -6.20 15.77
N ARG A 214 3.42 -7.26 15.03
CA ARG A 214 3.85 -8.62 15.38
C ARG A 214 5.28 -8.84 14.92
N LEU A 215 6.23 -8.71 15.84
CA LEU A 215 7.63 -8.98 15.56
C LEU A 215 7.91 -10.49 15.47
N PRO A 216 8.84 -10.92 14.60
CA PRO A 216 9.33 -12.28 14.59
C PRO A 216 10.00 -12.61 15.95
N SER A 217 9.69 -13.77 16.52
CA SER A 217 10.24 -14.17 17.81
C SER A 217 11.74 -14.40 17.72
N GLY A 218 12.51 -13.70 18.54
CA GLY A 218 13.96 -13.91 18.67
C GLY A 218 14.83 -13.22 17.61
N ALA A 219 14.25 -12.35 16.77
CA ALA A 219 15.01 -11.54 15.82
C ALA A 219 14.82 -10.04 16.13
N GLU A 220 15.94 -9.31 16.14
CA GLU A 220 15.92 -7.85 16.18
C GLU A 220 15.58 -7.33 14.77
N VAL A 221 14.53 -6.52 14.68
CA VAL A 221 14.17 -5.86 13.41
C VAL A 221 14.87 -4.51 13.36
N PRO A 222 15.71 -4.23 12.35
CA PRO A 222 16.37 -2.95 12.24
C PRO A 222 15.37 -1.83 12.01
N GLU A 223 15.57 -0.71 12.70
CA GLU A 223 14.78 0.49 12.51
C GLU A 223 15.03 1.05 11.11
N ALA A 224 13.96 1.53 10.46
CA ALA A 224 14.11 2.21 9.18
C ALA A 224 14.42 3.70 9.41
N GLU A 225 15.23 4.30 8.55
CA GLU A 225 15.50 5.73 8.55
C GLU A 225 14.54 6.46 7.62
N VAL A 226 14.00 7.59 8.07
CA VAL A 226 13.17 8.49 7.25
C VAL A 226 14.10 9.34 6.39
N LEU A 227 14.09 9.11 5.08
CA LEU A 227 14.99 9.82 4.16
C LEU A 227 14.38 11.12 3.63
N ASN A 228 13.13 11.05 3.16
CA ASN A 228 12.48 12.16 2.49
C ASN A 228 10.96 12.12 2.68
N VAL A 229 10.34 13.28 2.68
CA VAL A 229 8.88 13.46 2.73
C VAL A 229 8.49 14.32 1.53
N VAL A 230 7.64 13.78 0.66
CA VAL A 230 7.10 14.50 -0.50
C VAL A 230 5.60 14.68 -0.31
N LEU A 231 5.15 15.93 -0.34
CA LEU A 231 3.72 16.25 -0.34
C LEU A 231 3.21 16.34 -1.77
N ALA A 232 2.02 15.78 -2.00
CA ALA A 232 1.24 16.02 -3.21
C ALA A 232 0.68 17.45 -3.22
N GLU A 233 0.10 17.85 -4.36
CA GLU A 233 -0.67 19.09 -4.42
C GLU A 233 -1.90 18.97 -3.50
N PRO A 234 -2.16 19.94 -2.61
CA PRO A 234 -3.30 19.89 -1.70
C PRO A 234 -4.64 19.86 -2.45
N ASP A 235 -5.55 19.00 -2.01
CA ASP A 235 -6.94 18.96 -2.46
C ASP A 235 -7.86 19.47 -1.34
N GLY A 236 -8.15 20.77 -1.38
CA GLY A 236 -8.94 21.45 -0.35
C GLY A 236 -8.25 21.40 1.02
N LYS A 237 -8.79 20.59 1.94
CA LYS A 237 -8.28 20.40 3.31
C LYS A 237 -7.50 19.10 3.49
N GLN A 238 -7.14 18.44 2.38
CA GLN A 238 -6.46 17.16 2.40
C GLN A 238 -5.16 17.27 1.60
N VAL A 239 -4.14 16.55 2.04
CA VAL A 239 -2.90 16.39 1.30
C VAL A 239 -2.37 14.97 1.48
N GLU A 240 -1.93 14.35 0.39
CA GLU A 240 -1.23 13.07 0.45
C GLU A 240 0.27 13.32 0.65
N ALA A 241 0.92 12.50 1.47
CA ALA A 241 2.36 12.49 1.64
C ALA A 241 2.94 11.12 1.32
N SER A 242 4.04 11.09 0.57
CA SER A 242 4.86 9.91 0.34
C SER A 242 6.16 10.06 1.11
N VAL A 243 6.43 9.12 2.02
CA VAL A 243 7.61 9.12 2.88
C VAL A 243 8.52 7.97 2.47
N SER A 244 9.74 8.30 2.07
CA SER A 244 10.76 7.29 1.72
C SER A 244 11.47 6.82 2.99
N LEU A 245 11.46 5.51 3.19
CA LEU A 245 12.10 4.84 4.31
C LEU A 245 13.28 3.98 3.80
N SER A 246 14.35 3.88 4.59
CA SER A 246 15.50 3.02 4.27
C SER A 246 15.81 2.08 5.42
N ARG A 247 15.86 0.78 5.13
CA ARG A 247 16.22 -0.26 6.10
C ARG A 247 17.21 -1.21 5.44
N MET A 248 18.43 -1.29 5.96
CA MET A 248 19.47 -2.20 5.46
C MET A 248 19.63 -2.15 3.93
N GLU A 249 19.77 -0.95 3.36
CA GLU A 249 19.90 -0.72 1.90
C GLU A 249 18.63 -1.01 1.07
N ALA A 250 17.54 -1.51 1.67
CA ALA A 250 16.24 -1.61 1.03
C ALA A 250 15.42 -0.33 1.27
N ALA A 251 14.88 0.24 0.19
CA ALA A 251 13.96 1.37 0.25
C ALA A 251 12.51 0.88 0.29
N SER A 252 11.69 1.50 1.13
CA SER A 252 10.23 1.34 1.14
C SER A 252 9.53 2.69 1.15
N GLU A 253 8.23 2.68 0.86
CA GLU A 253 7.39 3.88 0.77
C GLU A 253 6.25 3.78 1.78
N LEU A 254 6.11 4.80 2.63
CA LEU A 254 4.97 4.97 3.52
C LEU A 254 4.08 6.10 2.96
N ARG A 255 2.83 5.78 2.63
CA ARG A 255 1.84 6.74 2.12
C ARG A 255 0.92 7.17 3.23
N LEU A 256 0.80 8.48 3.42
CA LEU A 256 -0.01 9.10 4.46
C LEU A 256 -1.07 9.97 3.81
N THR A 257 -2.27 9.95 4.38
CA THR A 257 -3.30 10.95 4.09
C THR A 257 -3.38 11.90 5.28
N LEU A 258 -3.18 13.19 5.04
CA LEU A 258 -3.31 14.24 6.05
C LEU A 258 -4.55 15.07 5.79
N GLN A 259 -5.25 15.47 6.86
CA GLN A 259 -6.40 16.35 6.84
C GLN A 259 -6.21 17.54 7.78
N GLU A 260 -6.61 18.73 7.34
CA GLU A 260 -6.58 19.95 8.14
C GLU A 260 -7.82 20.05 9.05
N PHE A 261 -7.59 20.04 10.35
CA PHE A 261 -8.57 20.26 11.40
C PHE A 261 -8.39 21.66 12.03
N PRO A 262 -9.34 22.15 12.86
CA PRO A 262 -9.18 23.42 13.56
C PRO A 262 -7.90 23.52 14.41
N ASP A 263 -7.42 22.38 14.92
CA ASP A 263 -6.21 22.30 15.77
C ASP A 263 -4.91 22.08 14.96
N GLY A 264 -5.01 21.95 13.63
CA GLY A 264 -3.88 21.73 12.72
C GLY A 264 -4.02 20.49 11.84
N TRP A 265 -2.93 20.15 11.16
CA TRP A 265 -2.87 18.96 10.30
C TRP A 265 -2.76 17.69 11.12
N GLN A 266 -3.53 16.66 10.74
CA GLN A 266 -3.46 15.33 11.35
C GLN A 266 -3.46 14.24 10.27
N VAL A 267 -2.76 13.14 10.54
CA VAL A 267 -2.78 11.92 9.72
C VAL A 267 -4.08 11.18 9.99
N VAL A 268 -4.87 10.93 8.95
CA VAL A 268 -6.15 10.19 9.02
C VAL A 268 -6.02 8.78 8.47
N GLU A 269 -5.03 8.52 7.62
CA GLU A 269 -4.81 7.22 6.99
C GLU A 269 -3.33 6.97 6.75
N VAL A 270 -2.94 5.69 6.84
CA VAL A 270 -1.58 5.20 6.65
C VAL A 270 -1.62 3.94 5.79
N ARG A 271 -0.76 3.87 4.77
CA ARG A 271 -0.60 2.70 3.89
C ARG A 271 0.89 2.46 3.66
N GLY A 272 1.33 1.21 3.72
CA GLY A 272 2.73 0.79 3.52
C GLY A 272 2.81 -0.55 2.80
#